data_AF-A0A158KEX9-F1
#
_entry.id   AF-A0A158KEX9-F1
#
_cell.length_a   1.000
_cell.length_b   1.000
_cell.length_c   1.000
_cell.angle_alpha   90.00
_cell.angle_beta   90.00
_cell.angle_gamma   90.00
#
_symmetry.space_group_name_H-M   'P 1'
#
loop_
_entity.id
_entity.type
_entity.pdbx_description
1 polymer ?
#
loop_
_entity_poly.entity_id
_entity_poly.type
_entity_poly.pdbx_seq_one_letter_code
_entity_poly.pdbx_strand_id
1 'polypeptide(L)'
;MYDRYCILATAMHLPSLEETSIRQFLDHMKSRMETKAVRLHALLPGISIESSRDAIARASVMLDWKRLEEQFELVETPEDFKEQAWQFIDTAAAWFQPAADDMPLAVLPRVVVRTFADRLASALAIDAPHAYQLTAELMGASNWLELAGLKPFVPIEEPLYSYSVKVIEGEEYAHLEPCLAAQCQDEEFEALTVSRQLVLQGDAAQNETVYRPSLLSAAATVVKCRLLDEQHELVDWKGRAAIAELDKIYPVDCRRPLAPGSKTHLFYIQLRTALYAAYLHTGNLDLAYAEREILVARGHEYRGDYERLLKEWAPRGSKAHERTALCIV
;
A
#
# COMPACT_ATOMS: atom_id res chain seq x y z
N MET A 1 14.11 3.49 3.43
CA MET A 1 13.12 4.20 4.28
C MET A 1 12.80 5.54 3.66
N TYR A 2 13.83 6.38 3.49
CA TYR A 2 13.73 7.68 2.84
C TYR A 2 13.08 7.64 1.45
N ASP A 3 13.34 6.63 0.61
CA ASP A 3 12.66 6.51 -0.71
C ASP A 3 11.13 6.50 -0.61
N ARG A 4 10.58 5.87 0.43
CA ARG A 4 9.12 5.86 0.66
C ARG A 4 8.61 7.24 1.06
N TYR A 5 9.38 7.94 1.89
CA TYR A 5 9.11 9.34 2.22
C TYR A 5 9.14 10.19 0.95
N CYS A 6 10.13 10.04 0.08
CA CYS A 6 10.21 10.79 -1.18
C CYS A 6 9.00 10.53 -2.09
N ILE A 7 8.61 9.26 -2.29
CA ILE A 7 7.41 8.92 -3.06
C ILE A 7 6.17 9.61 -2.49
N LEU A 8 6.01 9.56 -1.15
CA LEU A 8 4.89 10.19 -0.46
C LEU A 8 4.91 11.72 -0.57
N ALA A 9 6.08 12.32 -0.35
CA ALA A 9 6.29 13.76 -0.41
C ALA A 9 6.00 14.30 -1.80
N THR A 10 6.46 13.61 -2.86
CA THR A 10 6.14 13.96 -4.24
C THR A 10 4.63 13.87 -4.51
N ALA A 11 3.99 12.77 -4.12
CA ALA A 11 2.55 12.59 -4.37
C ALA A 11 1.68 13.59 -3.60
N MET A 12 2.17 14.09 -2.47
CA MET A 12 1.48 15.06 -1.61
C MET A 12 2.01 16.48 -1.79
N HIS A 13 2.81 16.74 -2.83
CA HIS A 13 3.40 18.06 -3.11
C HIS A 13 4.01 18.73 -1.86
N LEU A 14 4.69 17.94 -1.02
CA LEU A 14 5.34 18.45 0.18
C LEU A 14 6.61 19.25 -0.19
N PRO A 15 6.98 20.27 0.60
CA PRO A 15 8.21 21.02 0.39
C PRO A 15 9.45 20.12 0.29
N SER A 16 10.37 20.44 -0.61
CA SER A 16 11.63 19.71 -0.75
C SER A 16 12.63 20.13 0.32
N LEU A 17 13.34 19.14 0.88
CA LEU A 17 14.45 19.38 1.80
C LEU A 17 15.70 19.93 1.08
N GLU A 18 15.82 19.69 -0.23
CA GLU A 18 17.05 20.02 -0.99
C GLU A 18 17.28 21.52 -1.17
N GLU A 19 16.25 22.34 -0.98
CA GLU A 19 16.29 23.78 -1.25
C GLU A 19 16.42 24.64 0.02
N THR A 20 16.40 24.04 1.21
CA THR A 20 16.38 24.77 2.49
C THR A 20 17.22 24.09 3.56
N SER A 21 17.55 24.82 4.64
CA SER A 21 18.19 24.17 5.79
C SER A 21 17.17 23.27 6.51
N ILE A 22 17.66 22.19 7.14
CA ILE A 22 16.78 21.23 7.84
C ILE A 22 15.91 21.90 8.92
N ARG A 23 16.43 22.91 9.62
CA ARG A 23 15.66 23.68 10.61
C ARG A 23 14.54 24.49 9.96
N GLN A 24 14.83 25.20 8.88
CA GLN A 24 13.80 25.95 8.13
C GLN A 24 12.72 25.02 7.57
N PHE A 25 13.11 23.85 7.07
CA PHE A 25 12.18 22.83 6.61
C PHE A 25 11.26 22.37 7.75
N LEU A 26 11.83 21.93 8.88
CA LEU A 26 11.04 21.45 10.03
C LEU A 26 10.15 22.52 10.64
N ASP A 27 10.63 23.77 10.73
CA ASP A 27 9.84 24.91 11.22
C ASP A 27 8.64 25.19 10.31
N HIS A 28 8.84 25.14 9.00
CA HIS A 28 7.75 25.30 8.02
C HIS A 28 6.73 24.17 8.14
N MET A 29 7.18 22.93 8.26
CA MET A 29 6.28 21.78 8.44
C MET A 29 5.52 21.84 9.77
N LYS A 30 6.18 22.24 10.86
CA LYS A 30 5.53 22.49 12.16
C LYS A 30 4.47 23.58 12.05
N SER A 31 4.78 24.70 11.40
CA SER A 31 3.84 25.81 11.20
C SER A 31 2.56 25.38 10.45
N ARG A 32 2.67 24.46 9.48
CA ARG A 32 1.49 23.87 8.82
C ARG A 32 0.62 23.07 9.78
N MET A 33 1.23 22.28 10.66
CA MET A 33 0.50 21.53 11.70
C MET A 33 -0.18 22.47 12.69
N GLU A 34 0.50 23.54 13.11
CA GLU A 34 -0.08 24.56 14.00
C GLU A 34 -1.27 25.27 13.34
N THR A 35 -1.16 25.59 12.05
CA THR A 35 -2.26 26.18 11.29
C THR A 35 -3.48 25.25 11.27
N LYS A 36 -3.28 23.93 11.10
CA LYS A 36 -4.36 22.95 11.21
C LYS A 36 -4.92 22.88 12.64
N ALA A 37 -4.09 22.96 13.68
CA ALA A 37 -4.56 22.97 15.07
C ALA A 37 -5.40 24.22 15.39
N VAL A 38 -4.99 25.41 14.91
CA VAL A 38 -5.76 26.66 15.04
C VAL A 38 -7.10 26.54 14.30
N ARG A 39 -7.10 25.97 13.10
CA ARG A 39 -8.34 25.73 12.36
C ARG A 39 -9.25 24.74 13.07
N LEU A 40 -8.71 23.64 13.61
CA LEU A 40 -9.46 22.66 14.38
C LEU A 40 -10.11 23.30 15.61
N HIS A 41 -9.36 24.14 16.34
CA HIS A 41 -9.88 24.89 17.48
C HIS A 41 -11.06 25.81 17.10
N ALA A 42 -10.97 26.46 15.93
CA ALA A 42 -12.06 27.31 15.43
C ALA A 42 -13.31 26.51 15.00
N LEU A 43 -13.11 25.28 14.50
CA LEU A 43 -14.20 24.40 14.05
C LEU A 43 -14.91 23.65 15.19
N LEU A 44 -14.27 23.53 16.35
CA LEU A 44 -14.80 22.77 17.48
C LEU A 44 -14.98 23.66 18.72
N PRO A 45 -16.18 24.23 18.92
CA PRO A 45 -16.49 24.95 20.15
C PRO A 45 -16.31 24.05 21.37
N GLY A 46 -15.47 24.48 22.32
CA GLY A 46 -15.30 23.78 23.61
C GLY A 46 -14.00 23.02 23.80
N ILE A 47 -13.13 22.93 22.79
CA ILE A 47 -11.75 22.43 22.97
C ILE A 47 -10.76 23.59 23.10
N SER A 48 -9.69 23.39 23.87
CA SER A 48 -8.59 24.36 23.94
C SER A 48 -7.66 24.23 22.73
N ILE A 49 -6.80 25.24 22.52
CA ILE A 49 -5.77 25.16 21.47
C ILE A 49 -4.74 24.05 21.74
N GLU A 50 -4.44 23.80 23.01
CA GLU A 50 -3.56 22.70 23.43
C GLU A 50 -4.17 21.34 23.08
N SER A 51 -5.46 21.15 23.38
CA SER A 51 -6.19 19.93 22.98
C SER A 51 -6.24 19.75 21.48
N SER A 52 -6.34 20.85 20.72
CA SER A 52 -6.33 20.83 19.25
C SER A 52 -4.96 20.40 18.72
N ARG A 53 -3.87 20.95 19.28
CA ARG A 53 -2.50 20.54 18.95
C ARG A 53 -2.25 19.07 19.26
N ASP A 54 -2.68 18.60 20.43
CA ASP A 54 -2.56 17.20 20.81
C ASP A 54 -3.37 16.28 19.90
N ALA A 55 -4.57 16.69 19.46
CA ALA A 55 -5.36 15.93 18.51
C ALA A 55 -4.65 15.79 17.15
N ILE A 56 -4.05 16.87 16.62
CA ILE A 56 -3.26 16.84 15.38
C ILE A 56 -2.01 15.94 15.55
N ALA A 57 -1.33 16.04 16.69
CA ALA A 57 -0.17 15.20 17.00
C ALA A 57 -0.56 13.71 17.07
N ARG A 58 -1.64 13.37 17.76
CA ARG A 58 -2.18 11.99 17.87
C ARG A 58 -2.66 11.43 16.54
N ALA A 59 -3.31 12.26 15.73
CA ALA A 59 -3.68 11.87 14.37
C ALA A 59 -2.43 11.57 13.48
N SER A 60 -1.27 12.09 13.89
CA SER A 60 0.05 11.87 13.29
C SER A 60 0.91 10.83 14.04
N VAL A 61 0.31 9.96 14.85
CA VAL A 61 1.00 8.89 15.62
C VAL A 61 1.99 9.40 16.68
N MET A 62 1.88 10.66 17.08
CA MET A 62 2.61 11.22 18.22
C MET A 62 1.72 11.22 19.47
N LEU A 63 2.30 10.97 20.65
CA LEU A 63 1.54 10.91 21.91
C LEU A 63 0.83 12.24 22.23
N ASP A 64 1.55 13.33 22.05
CA ASP A 64 1.11 14.70 22.30
C ASP A 64 1.99 15.69 21.51
N TRP A 65 1.63 16.96 21.54
CA TRP A 65 2.35 18.02 20.83
C TRP A 65 3.77 18.19 21.33
N LYS A 66 3.98 18.10 22.65
CA LYS A 66 5.31 18.23 23.26
C LYS A 66 6.26 17.17 22.72
N ARG A 67 5.81 15.92 22.61
CA ARG A 67 6.62 14.83 22.09
C ARG A 67 6.96 15.03 20.62
N LEU A 68 6.04 15.59 19.83
CA LEU A 68 6.31 15.97 18.44
C LEU A 68 7.42 17.02 18.35
N GLU A 69 7.38 18.05 19.20
CA GLU A 69 8.44 19.06 19.27
C GLU A 69 9.79 18.44 19.65
N GLU A 70 9.81 17.58 20.67
CA GLU A 70 11.01 16.84 21.06
C GLU A 70 11.60 16.02 19.88
N GLN A 71 10.75 15.37 19.06
CA GLN A 71 11.24 14.65 17.87
C GLN A 71 11.84 15.58 16.82
N PHE A 72 11.26 16.76 16.60
CA PHE A 72 11.78 17.73 15.63
C PHE A 72 13.12 18.31 16.11
N GLU A 73 13.30 18.52 17.41
CA GLU A 73 14.56 18.99 17.98
C GLU A 73 15.71 18.00 17.80
N LEU A 74 15.43 16.69 17.84
CA LEU A 74 16.42 15.61 17.66
C LEU A 74 16.97 15.52 16.22
N VAL A 75 16.35 16.18 15.24
CA VAL A 75 16.82 16.20 13.86
C VAL A 75 17.67 17.45 13.64
N GLU A 76 18.99 17.28 13.65
CA GLU A 76 19.96 18.38 13.50
C GLU A 76 20.50 18.48 12.07
N THR A 77 20.50 17.36 11.34
CA THR A 77 21.07 17.24 10.00
C THR A 77 20.08 16.61 9.01
N PRO A 78 20.30 16.80 7.68
CA PRO A 78 19.54 16.07 6.67
C PRO A 78 19.67 14.55 6.78
N GLU A 79 20.78 14.03 7.32
CA GLU A 79 20.97 12.59 7.47
C GLU A 79 20.11 12.03 8.61
N ASP A 80 20.02 12.74 9.74
CA ASP A 80 19.12 12.38 10.85
C ASP A 80 17.67 12.26 10.37
N PHE A 81 17.25 13.15 9.46
CA PHE A 81 15.93 13.11 8.86
C PHE A 81 15.71 11.85 8.01
N LYS A 82 16.70 11.47 7.19
CA LYS A 82 16.62 10.26 6.34
C LYS A 82 16.57 8.99 7.17
N GLU A 83 17.34 8.92 8.25
CA GLU A 83 17.35 7.80 9.19
C GLU A 83 16.01 7.66 9.94
N GLN A 84 15.36 8.80 10.25
CA GLN A 84 14.10 8.86 10.98
C GLN A 84 12.85 9.00 10.08
N ALA A 85 12.99 8.83 8.77
CA ALA A 85 11.95 9.11 7.78
C ALA A 85 10.59 8.42 8.04
N TRP A 86 10.56 7.28 8.76
CA TRP A 86 9.31 6.63 9.17
C TRP A 86 8.45 7.50 10.08
N GLN A 87 9.06 8.19 11.04
CA GLN A 87 8.34 9.07 11.96
C GLN A 87 7.68 10.23 11.21
N PHE A 88 8.35 10.71 10.16
CA PHE A 88 7.88 11.80 9.32
C PHE A 88 6.86 11.38 8.25
N ILE A 89 6.87 10.12 7.84
CA ILE A 89 5.78 9.54 7.03
C ILE A 89 4.46 9.62 7.81
N ASP A 90 4.47 9.36 9.12
CA ASP A 90 3.27 9.43 9.96
C ASP A 90 2.75 10.88 10.15
N THR A 91 3.59 11.90 9.96
CA THR A 91 3.19 13.33 10.01
C THR A 91 2.77 13.90 8.65
N ALA A 92 2.93 13.16 7.55
CA ALA A 92 2.73 13.67 6.19
C ALA A 92 1.32 14.27 5.97
N ALA A 93 0.27 13.66 6.52
CA ALA A 93 -1.08 14.19 6.42
C ALA A 93 -1.23 15.56 7.10
N ALA A 94 -0.61 15.76 8.26
CA ALA A 94 -0.68 17.02 8.99
C ALA A 94 0.15 18.12 8.30
N TRP A 95 1.17 17.75 7.54
CA TRP A 95 1.97 18.66 6.71
C TRP A 95 1.33 19.02 5.37
N PHE A 96 0.36 18.23 4.94
CA PHE A 96 -0.26 18.35 3.63
C PHE A 96 -1.26 19.49 3.59
N GLN A 97 -1.19 20.31 2.54
CA GLN A 97 -2.17 21.33 2.25
C GLN A 97 -2.47 21.26 0.75
N PRO A 98 -3.50 20.51 0.34
CA PRO A 98 -3.84 20.37 -1.07
C PRO A 98 -4.27 21.71 -1.66
N ALA A 99 -3.89 21.95 -2.91
CA ALA A 99 -4.45 23.02 -3.72
C ALA A 99 -5.84 22.61 -4.24
N ALA A 100 -6.60 23.58 -4.75
CA ALA A 100 -7.96 23.32 -5.24
C ALA A 100 -7.98 22.39 -6.47
N ASP A 101 -6.91 22.41 -7.28
CA ASP A 101 -6.70 21.55 -8.44
C ASP A 101 -6.21 20.14 -8.08
N ASP A 102 -5.79 19.91 -6.83
CA ASP A 102 -5.48 18.58 -6.31
C ASP A 102 -6.75 17.78 -5.94
N MET A 103 -7.93 18.41 -5.94
CA MET A 103 -9.20 17.82 -5.49
C MET A 103 -10.09 17.36 -6.66
N PRO A 104 -10.63 16.12 -6.65
CA PRO A 104 -10.46 15.10 -5.61
C PRO A 104 -9.04 14.50 -5.60
N LEU A 105 -8.56 14.20 -4.40
CA LEU A 105 -7.21 13.70 -4.16
C LEU A 105 -6.91 12.42 -4.95
N ALA A 106 -5.70 12.36 -5.51
CA ALA A 106 -5.13 11.13 -6.02
C ALA A 106 -5.05 10.03 -4.94
N VAL A 107 -4.89 8.77 -5.35
CA VAL A 107 -5.04 7.60 -4.47
C VAL A 107 -4.14 7.65 -3.24
N LEU A 108 -2.85 7.97 -3.41
CA LEU A 108 -1.89 7.95 -2.30
C LEU A 108 -2.19 9.03 -1.24
N PRO A 109 -2.30 10.34 -1.58
CA PRO A 109 -2.75 11.36 -0.63
C PRO A 109 -4.08 11.02 0.02
N ARG A 110 -5.05 10.50 -0.76
CA ARG A 110 -6.38 10.12 -0.25
C ARG A 110 -6.31 9.07 0.86
N VAL A 111 -5.50 8.02 0.69
CA VAL A 111 -5.34 6.95 1.70
C VAL A 111 -4.68 7.47 2.97
N VAL A 112 -3.69 8.36 2.83
CA VAL A 112 -2.97 8.96 3.94
C VAL A 112 -3.89 9.90 4.74
N VAL A 113 -4.66 10.73 4.04
CA VAL A 113 -5.65 11.64 4.65
C VAL A 113 -6.81 10.87 5.30
N ARG A 114 -7.27 9.76 4.70
CA ARG A 114 -8.27 8.88 5.33
C ARG A 114 -7.76 8.29 6.64
N THR A 115 -6.52 7.79 6.64
CA THR A 115 -5.88 7.26 7.86
C THR A 115 -5.77 8.33 8.94
N PHE A 116 -5.45 9.57 8.54
CA PHE A 116 -5.46 10.71 9.46
C PHE A 116 -6.87 10.99 10.03
N ALA A 117 -7.92 10.95 9.20
CA ALA A 117 -9.31 11.12 9.66
C ALA A 117 -9.73 10.04 10.67
N ASP A 118 -9.39 8.77 10.42
CA ASP A 118 -9.68 7.66 11.34
C ASP A 118 -8.97 7.85 12.70
N ARG A 119 -7.71 8.30 12.67
CA ARG A 119 -6.94 8.59 13.89
C ARG A 119 -7.46 9.84 14.60
N LEU A 120 -7.91 10.86 13.85
CA LEU A 120 -8.52 12.06 14.41
C LEU A 120 -9.84 11.74 15.12
N ALA A 121 -10.65 10.84 14.55
CA ALA A 121 -11.86 10.32 15.19
C ALA A 121 -11.55 9.73 16.57
N SER A 122 -10.49 8.91 16.64
CA SER A 122 -10.03 8.31 17.89
C SER A 122 -9.46 9.34 18.87
N ALA A 123 -8.67 10.29 18.37
CA ALA A 123 -8.03 11.32 19.20
C ALA A 123 -9.03 12.27 19.85
N LEU A 124 -10.11 12.60 19.14
CA LEU A 124 -11.19 13.47 19.62
C LEU A 124 -12.36 12.70 20.25
N ALA A 125 -12.34 11.37 20.20
CA ALA A 125 -13.45 10.50 20.61
C ALA A 125 -14.79 10.89 19.96
N ILE A 126 -14.78 11.13 18.65
CA ILE A 126 -15.95 11.48 17.84
C ILE A 126 -16.23 10.41 16.79
N ASP A 127 -17.47 10.38 16.28
CA ASP A 127 -17.85 9.44 15.23
C ASP A 127 -17.11 9.73 13.91
N ALA A 128 -16.86 8.66 13.14
CA ALA A 128 -16.16 8.73 11.86
C ALA A 128 -16.73 9.78 10.89
N PRO A 129 -18.05 9.92 10.66
CA PRO A 129 -18.57 10.94 9.73
C PRO A 129 -18.14 12.37 10.09
N HIS A 130 -18.12 12.69 11.38
CA HIS A 130 -17.71 14.01 11.86
C HIS A 130 -16.20 14.22 11.69
N ALA A 131 -15.38 13.21 11.99
CA ALA A 131 -13.94 13.29 11.80
C ALA A 131 -13.53 13.45 10.32
N TYR A 132 -14.26 12.80 9.41
CA TYR A 132 -14.05 12.92 7.96
C TYR A 132 -14.43 14.32 7.45
N GLN A 133 -15.55 14.87 7.93
CA GLN A 133 -15.94 16.24 7.63
C GLN A 133 -14.92 17.26 8.17
N LEU A 134 -14.51 17.13 9.44
CA LEU A 134 -13.46 17.98 10.01
C LEU A 134 -12.15 17.87 9.24
N THR A 135 -11.75 16.66 8.85
CA THR A 135 -10.54 16.45 8.06
C THR A 135 -10.64 17.13 6.70
N ALA A 136 -11.78 17.02 6.01
CA ALA A 136 -12.00 17.72 4.75
C ALA A 136 -11.83 19.24 4.91
N GLU A 137 -12.44 19.81 5.94
CA GLU A 137 -12.30 21.22 6.26
C GLU A 137 -10.85 21.56 6.61
N LEU A 138 -10.14 20.79 7.44
CA LEU A 138 -8.71 20.99 7.74
C LEU A 138 -7.81 20.96 6.48
N MET A 139 -8.22 20.23 5.45
CA MET A 139 -7.53 20.19 4.15
C MET A 139 -7.99 21.27 3.18
N GLY A 140 -9.00 22.08 3.53
CA GLY A 140 -9.49 23.18 2.70
C GLY A 140 -10.68 22.84 1.79
N ALA A 141 -11.22 21.62 1.87
CA ALA A 141 -12.43 21.23 1.14
C ALA A 141 -13.70 21.55 1.95
N SER A 142 -14.84 21.69 1.26
CA SER A 142 -16.14 21.91 1.91
C SER A 142 -16.72 20.63 2.52
N ASN A 143 -16.37 19.47 1.97
CA ASN A 143 -16.83 18.18 2.46
C ASN A 143 -15.90 17.04 1.99
N TRP A 144 -16.09 15.86 2.58
CA TRP A 144 -15.28 14.69 2.26
C TRP A 144 -15.37 14.24 0.79
N LEU A 145 -16.55 14.41 0.17
CA LEU A 145 -16.76 14.00 -1.21
C LEU A 145 -15.94 14.87 -2.19
N GLU A 146 -15.86 16.17 -1.95
CA GLU A 146 -15.00 17.09 -2.69
C GLU A 146 -13.51 16.72 -2.51
N LEU A 147 -13.10 16.43 -1.26
CA LEU A 147 -11.71 16.09 -0.96
C LEU A 147 -11.29 14.74 -1.56
N ALA A 148 -12.04 13.67 -1.32
CA ALA A 148 -11.61 12.30 -1.58
C ALA A 148 -12.24 11.68 -2.85
N GLY A 149 -13.29 12.31 -3.40
CA GLY A 149 -14.07 11.77 -4.49
C GLY A 149 -15.00 10.62 -4.09
N LEU A 150 -15.75 10.11 -5.06
CA LEU A 150 -16.64 8.97 -4.87
C LEU A 150 -15.82 7.68 -4.71
N LYS A 151 -16.14 6.90 -3.67
CA LYS A 151 -15.67 5.52 -3.54
C LYS A 151 -16.70 4.56 -4.15
N PRO A 152 -16.36 3.79 -5.20
CA PRO A 152 -17.29 2.84 -5.77
C PRO A 152 -17.65 1.75 -4.76
N PHE A 153 -18.95 1.46 -4.65
CA PHE A 153 -19.45 0.32 -3.88
C PHE A 153 -19.22 -0.98 -4.67
N VAL A 154 -18.82 -2.05 -3.98
CA VAL A 154 -18.69 -3.38 -4.59
C VAL A 154 -19.66 -4.31 -3.88
N PRO A 155 -20.72 -4.77 -4.56
CA PRO A 155 -21.54 -5.85 -4.05
C PRO A 155 -20.67 -7.07 -3.75
N ILE A 156 -21.00 -7.81 -2.68
CA ILE A 156 -20.27 -9.04 -2.29
C ILE A 156 -20.35 -10.11 -3.40
N GLU A 157 -21.39 -10.04 -4.25
CA GLU A 157 -21.69 -11.01 -5.28
C GLU A 157 -20.95 -10.78 -6.61
N GLU A 158 -20.39 -9.58 -6.83
CA GLU A 158 -19.70 -9.28 -8.09
C GLU A 158 -18.28 -9.86 -8.09
N PRO A 159 -17.88 -10.60 -9.14
CA PRO A 159 -16.52 -11.09 -9.26
C PRO A 159 -15.54 -9.92 -9.34
N LEU A 160 -14.47 -9.96 -8.55
CA LEU A 160 -13.44 -8.91 -8.53
C LEU A 160 -12.66 -8.83 -9.84
N TYR A 161 -12.49 -9.98 -10.51
CA TYR A 161 -11.76 -10.09 -11.76
C TYR A 161 -12.54 -10.95 -12.75
N SER A 162 -12.44 -10.60 -14.03
CA SER A 162 -12.97 -11.39 -15.14
C SER A 162 -11.86 -11.80 -16.10
N TYR A 163 -12.01 -12.97 -16.71
CA TYR A 163 -11.12 -13.42 -17.77
C TYR A 163 -11.52 -12.80 -19.11
N SER A 164 -10.55 -12.24 -19.83
CA SER A 164 -10.68 -11.88 -21.22
C SER A 164 -9.43 -12.32 -22.01
N VAL A 165 -9.54 -12.30 -23.34
CA VAL A 165 -8.42 -12.50 -24.25
C VAL A 165 -8.10 -11.18 -24.92
N LYS A 166 -6.84 -10.75 -24.83
CA LYS A 166 -6.35 -9.51 -25.44
C LYS A 166 -5.35 -9.84 -26.54
N VAL A 167 -5.54 -9.26 -27.72
CA VAL A 167 -4.59 -9.41 -28.84
C VAL A 167 -3.61 -8.24 -28.82
N ILE A 168 -2.31 -8.53 -28.75
CA ILE A 168 -1.24 -7.53 -28.76
C ILE A 168 -0.23 -7.96 -29.83
N GLU A 169 0.01 -7.10 -30.82
CA GLU A 169 0.93 -7.37 -31.93
C GLU A 169 0.64 -8.69 -32.69
N GLY A 170 -0.62 -9.13 -32.69
CA GLY A 170 -1.06 -10.37 -33.35
C GLY A 170 -1.04 -11.63 -32.47
N GLU A 171 -0.53 -11.54 -31.24
CA GLU A 171 -0.47 -12.64 -30.28
C GLU A 171 -1.61 -12.55 -29.26
N GLU A 172 -2.16 -13.71 -28.86
CA GLU A 172 -3.24 -13.80 -27.87
C GLU A 172 -2.71 -13.92 -26.45
N TYR A 173 -3.13 -13.01 -25.58
CA TYR A 173 -2.81 -13.00 -24.17
C TYR A 173 -4.04 -13.23 -23.30
N ALA A 174 -3.85 -13.96 -22.19
CA ALA A 174 -4.81 -13.99 -21.10
C ALA A 174 -4.79 -12.64 -20.38
N HIS A 175 -5.98 -12.14 -20.02
CA HIS A 175 -6.11 -10.94 -19.23
C HIS A 175 -7.08 -11.16 -18.06
N LEU A 176 -6.60 -10.91 -16.85
CA LEU A 176 -7.44 -10.71 -15.67
C LEU A 176 -7.81 -9.24 -15.61
N GLU A 177 -9.03 -8.94 -16.01
CA GLU A 177 -9.59 -7.60 -15.96
C GLU A 177 -10.19 -7.36 -14.58
N PRO A 178 -9.64 -6.44 -13.77
CA PRO A 178 -10.28 -6.04 -12.53
C PRO A 178 -11.58 -5.29 -12.85
N CYS A 179 -12.64 -5.54 -12.08
CA CYS A 179 -13.75 -4.60 -12.04
C CYS A 179 -13.26 -3.26 -11.47
N LEU A 180 -13.97 -2.15 -11.75
CA LEU A 180 -13.57 -0.80 -11.31
C LEU A 180 -13.25 -0.76 -9.81
N ALA A 181 -14.02 -1.49 -9.01
CA ALA A 181 -13.86 -1.44 -7.58
C ALA A 181 -12.73 -2.34 -7.06
N ALA A 182 -12.45 -3.47 -7.70
CA ALA A 182 -11.23 -4.24 -7.44
C ALA A 182 -9.98 -3.43 -7.80
N GLN A 183 -10.02 -2.72 -8.94
CA GLN A 183 -8.95 -1.80 -9.32
C GLN A 183 -8.74 -0.71 -8.26
N CYS A 184 -9.80 -0.02 -7.83
CA CYS A 184 -9.69 0.99 -6.79
C CYS A 184 -9.19 0.42 -5.45
N GLN A 185 -9.62 -0.79 -5.06
CA GLN A 185 -9.14 -1.45 -3.85
C GLN A 185 -7.67 -1.84 -3.95
N ASP A 186 -7.24 -2.38 -5.08
CA ASP A 186 -5.83 -2.71 -5.33
C ASP A 186 -4.95 -1.45 -5.27
N GLU A 187 -5.37 -0.35 -5.90
CA GLU A 187 -4.65 0.93 -5.86
C GLU A 187 -4.61 1.53 -4.44
N GLU A 188 -5.71 1.49 -3.70
CA GLU A 188 -5.75 1.95 -2.30
C GLU A 188 -4.85 1.10 -1.40
N PHE A 189 -4.80 -0.21 -1.63
CA PHE A 189 -3.95 -1.11 -0.87
C PHE A 189 -2.47 -0.88 -1.19
N GLU A 190 -2.11 -0.69 -2.47
CA GLU A 190 -0.75 -0.27 -2.87
C GLU A 190 -0.33 1.01 -2.14
N ALA A 191 -1.18 2.04 -2.16
CA ALA A 191 -0.92 3.30 -1.47
C ALA A 191 -0.74 3.10 0.06
N LEU A 192 -1.51 2.20 0.66
CA LEU A 192 -1.34 1.83 2.07
C LEU A 192 0.05 1.25 2.34
N THR A 193 0.58 0.42 1.43
CA THR A 193 1.92 -0.16 1.60
C THR A 193 3.05 0.87 1.50
N VAL A 194 2.86 1.99 0.79
CA VAL A 194 3.85 3.07 0.74
C VAL A 194 3.95 3.79 2.10
N SER A 195 2.80 4.00 2.74
CA SER A 195 2.66 4.78 3.98
C SER A 195 2.81 3.97 5.28
N ARG A 196 3.03 2.65 5.20
CA ARG A 196 3.13 1.77 6.40
C ARG A 196 4.40 0.94 6.44
N GLN A 197 4.88 0.65 7.64
CA GLN A 197 5.97 -0.30 7.88
C GLN A 197 5.55 -1.73 7.51
N LEU A 198 6.52 -2.58 7.16
CA LEU A 198 6.26 -3.94 6.64
C LEU A 198 5.40 -4.81 7.57
N VAL A 199 5.62 -4.76 8.88
CA VAL A 199 4.82 -5.51 9.87
C VAL A 199 3.34 -5.10 9.80
N LEU A 200 3.07 -3.79 9.75
CA LEU A 200 1.72 -3.24 9.65
C LEU A 200 1.06 -3.51 8.29
N GLN A 201 1.85 -3.71 7.23
CA GLN A 201 1.35 -4.15 5.93
C GLN A 201 0.83 -5.59 6.01
N GLY A 202 1.55 -6.48 6.68
CA GLY A 202 1.16 -7.87 6.87
C GLY A 202 -0.18 -8.01 7.60
N ASP A 203 -0.38 -7.20 8.65
CA ASP A 203 -1.63 -7.20 9.42
C ASP A 203 -2.80 -6.61 8.61
N ALA A 204 -2.58 -5.53 7.87
CA ALA A 204 -3.59 -4.95 6.99
C ALA A 204 -3.99 -5.94 5.88
N ALA A 205 -3.01 -6.60 5.25
CA ALA A 205 -3.22 -7.62 4.23
C ALA A 205 -3.96 -8.84 4.78
N GLN A 206 -3.62 -9.26 6.00
CA GLN A 206 -4.29 -10.36 6.69
C GLN A 206 -5.77 -10.06 6.88
N ASN A 207 -6.12 -8.87 7.36
CA ASN A 207 -7.51 -8.47 7.57
C ASN A 207 -8.28 -8.43 6.25
N GLU A 208 -7.69 -7.85 5.20
CA GLU A 208 -8.34 -7.76 3.89
C GLU A 208 -8.59 -9.15 3.28
N THR A 209 -7.61 -10.05 3.37
CA THR A 209 -7.72 -11.43 2.85
C THR A 209 -8.71 -12.32 3.62
N VAL A 210 -9.12 -11.95 4.83
CA VAL A 210 -10.21 -12.64 5.55
C VAL A 210 -11.56 -12.38 4.87
N TYR A 211 -11.79 -11.14 4.41
CA TYR A 211 -13.05 -10.76 3.77
C TYR A 211 -13.05 -11.02 2.27
N ARG A 212 -11.89 -10.83 1.61
CA ARG A 212 -11.70 -10.96 0.17
C ARG A 212 -10.37 -11.63 -0.16
N PRO A 213 -10.27 -12.97 -0.02
CA PRO A 213 -9.01 -13.68 -0.24
C PRO A 213 -8.47 -13.54 -1.66
N SER A 214 -9.32 -13.25 -2.65
CA SER A 214 -8.95 -13.08 -4.05
C SER A 214 -8.46 -11.69 -4.44
N LEU A 215 -8.56 -10.66 -3.57
CA LEU A 215 -8.02 -9.33 -3.86
C LEU A 215 -6.50 -9.42 -4.01
N LEU A 216 -6.00 -9.26 -5.22
CA LEU A 216 -4.65 -9.68 -5.62
C LEU A 216 -3.55 -8.88 -4.93
N SER A 217 -3.71 -7.56 -4.75
CA SER A 217 -2.72 -6.74 -4.04
C SER A 217 -2.55 -7.16 -2.57
N ALA A 218 -3.66 -7.43 -1.87
CA ALA A 218 -3.65 -7.87 -0.49
C ALA A 218 -3.11 -9.30 -0.37
N ALA A 219 -3.53 -10.21 -1.25
CA ALA A 219 -3.03 -11.58 -1.29
C ALA A 219 -1.51 -11.62 -1.54
N ALA A 220 -1.01 -10.89 -2.55
CA ALA A 220 0.41 -10.80 -2.85
C ALA A 220 1.20 -10.19 -1.68
N THR A 221 0.65 -9.20 -0.99
CA THR A 221 1.30 -8.57 0.17
C THR A 221 1.34 -9.51 1.37
N VAL A 222 0.24 -10.21 1.69
CA VAL A 222 0.21 -11.11 2.86
C VAL A 222 1.21 -12.25 2.68
N VAL A 223 1.25 -12.88 1.49
CA VAL A 223 2.19 -13.99 1.26
C VAL A 223 3.63 -13.51 1.29
N LYS A 224 3.92 -12.31 0.75
CA LYS A 224 5.25 -11.70 0.84
C LYS A 224 5.67 -11.48 2.29
N CYS A 225 4.82 -10.85 3.10
CA CYS A 225 5.13 -10.61 4.52
C CYS A 225 5.37 -11.92 5.27
N ARG A 226 4.50 -12.91 5.11
CA ARG A 226 4.64 -14.23 5.76
C ARG A 226 5.88 -14.98 5.29
N LEU A 227 6.26 -14.84 4.02
CA LEU A 227 7.47 -15.45 3.48
C LEU A 227 8.74 -14.83 4.08
N LEU A 228 8.76 -13.51 4.24
CA LEU A 228 9.87 -12.79 4.86
C LEU A 228 9.98 -13.07 6.37
N ASP A 229 8.86 -13.39 7.02
CA ASP A 229 8.81 -13.84 8.42
C ASP A 229 9.10 -15.36 8.57
N GLU A 230 9.51 -16.04 7.50
CA GLU A 230 9.79 -17.50 7.46
C GLU A 230 8.57 -18.38 7.81
N GLN A 231 7.35 -17.85 7.72
CA GLN A 231 6.09 -18.54 7.99
C GLN A 231 5.57 -19.27 6.75
N HIS A 232 6.36 -20.20 6.21
CA HIS A 232 6.12 -20.84 4.90
C HIS A 232 4.79 -21.61 4.81
N GLU A 233 4.34 -22.23 5.91
CA GLU A 233 3.02 -22.90 5.95
C GLU A 233 1.86 -21.91 5.82
N LEU A 234 1.99 -20.70 6.39
CA LEU A 234 0.98 -19.64 6.24
C LEU A 234 1.00 -19.04 4.83
N VAL A 235 2.17 -19.00 4.18
CA VAL A 235 2.27 -18.65 2.75
C VAL A 235 1.49 -19.64 1.90
N ASP A 236 1.66 -20.95 2.13
CA ASP A 236 0.90 -21.99 1.43
C ASP A 236 -0.61 -21.82 1.65
N TRP A 237 -1.03 -21.77 2.91
CA TRP A 237 -2.45 -21.67 3.25
C TRP A 237 -3.13 -20.44 2.64
N LYS A 238 -2.54 -19.26 2.80
CA LYS A 238 -3.10 -18.00 2.27
C LYS A 238 -3.00 -17.91 0.76
N GLY A 239 -1.86 -18.31 0.19
CA GLY A 239 -1.64 -18.25 -1.24
C GLY A 239 -2.59 -19.19 -1.98
N ARG A 240 -2.76 -20.42 -1.51
CA ARG A 240 -3.73 -21.37 -2.10
C ARG A 240 -5.16 -20.90 -2.00
N ALA A 241 -5.57 -20.29 -0.88
CA ALA A 241 -6.92 -19.74 -0.76
C ALA A 241 -7.20 -18.66 -1.82
N ALA A 242 -6.25 -17.74 -2.04
CA ALA A 242 -6.37 -16.72 -3.08
C ALA A 242 -6.37 -17.33 -4.49
N ILE A 243 -5.43 -18.24 -4.76
CA ILE A 243 -5.29 -18.91 -6.05
C ILE A 243 -6.51 -19.75 -6.41
N ALA A 244 -7.09 -20.48 -5.45
CA ALA A 244 -8.25 -21.32 -5.69
C ALA A 244 -9.46 -20.50 -6.16
N GLU A 245 -9.60 -19.25 -5.71
CA GLU A 245 -10.64 -18.34 -6.22
C GLU A 245 -10.30 -17.79 -7.61
N LEU A 246 -9.03 -17.45 -7.86
CA LEU A 246 -8.58 -16.89 -9.13
C LEU A 246 -8.59 -17.93 -10.27
N ASP A 247 -8.22 -19.17 -9.98
CA ASP A 247 -8.18 -20.24 -10.99
C ASP A 247 -9.58 -20.66 -11.46
N LYS A 248 -10.65 -20.39 -10.69
CA LYS A 248 -12.04 -20.54 -11.17
C LYS A 248 -12.39 -19.60 -12.32
N ILE A 249 -11.66 -18.50 -12.47
CA ILE A 249 -11.90 -17.45 -13.47
C ILE A 249 -11.29 -17.87 -14.82
N TYR A 250 -10.17 -18.60 -14.79
CA TYR A 250 -9.50 -19.05 -16.00
C TYR A 250 -10.20 -20.24 -16.64
N PRO A 251 -10.19 -20.36 -17.97
CA PRO A 251 -10.50 -21.62 -18.63
C PRO A 251 -9.56 -22.73 -18.13
N VAL A 252 -10.09 -23.95 -17.95
CA VAL A 252 -9.38 -25.11 -17.34
C VAL A 252 -8.01 -25.35 -17.98
N ASP A 253 -7.89 -25.18 -19.30
CA ASP A 253 -6.66 -25.42 -20.05
C ASP A 253 -5.94 -24.13 -20.50
N CYS A 254 -6.19 -23.00 -19.83
CA CYS A 254 -5.59 -21.72 -20.23
C CYS A 254 -4.07 -21.70 -19.99
N ARG A 255 -3.32 -21.83 -21.08
CA ARG A 255 -1.84 -21.71 -21.15
C ARG A 255 -1.36 -20.40 -21.78
N ARG A 256 -2.27 -19.49 -22.13
CA ARG A 256 -1.90 -18.20 -22.73
C ARG A 256 -1.01 -17.39 -21.78
N PRO A 257 0.03 -16.71 -22.28
CA PRO A 257 0.79 -15.76 -21.48
C PRO A 257 -0.13 -14.63 -20.99
N LEU A 258 0.17 -14.07 -19.82
CA LEU A 258 -0.53 -12.92 -19.29
C LEU A 258 -0.16 -11.66 -20.09
N ALA A 259 -1.15 -10.83 -20.40
CA ALA A 259 -0.92 -9.59 -21.13
C ALA A 259 0.11 -8.70 -20.41
N PRO A 260 1.14 -8.20 -21.10
CA PRO A 260 2.20 -7.41 -20.49
C PRO A 260 1.68 -6.06 -19.96
N GLY A 261 2.42 -5.47 -19.01
CA GLY A 261 2.17 -4.12 -18.50
C GLY A 261 0.98 -3.98 -17.53
N SER A 262 0.29 -5.08 -17.19
CA SER A 262 -0.79 -5.07 -16.19
C SER A 262 -0.26 -5.22 -14.76
N LYS A 263 -0.66 -4.30 -13.85
CA LYS A 263 -0.40 -4.41 -12.41
C LYS A 263 -1.10 -5.60 -11.76
N THR A 264 -2.34 -5.89 -12.16
CA THR A 264 -3.09 -7.06 -11.69
C THR A 264 -2.33 -8.35 -11.96
N HIS A 265 -1.72 -8.46 -13.14
CA HIS A 265 -0.87 -9.61 -13.48
C HIS A 265 0.43 -9.63 -12.68
N LEU A 266 1.05 -8.48 -12.39
CA LEU A 266 2.22 -8.43 -11.50
C LEU A 266 1.91 -8.99 -10.12
N PHE A 267 0.76 -8.65 -9.52
CA PHE A 267 0.35 -9.24 -8.23
C PHE A 267 0.11 -10.74 -8.32
N TYR A 268 -0.54 -11.20 -9.39
CA TYR A 268 -0.74 -12.64 -9.64
C TYR A 268 0.61 -13.37 -9.70
N ILE A 269 1.58 -12.81 -10.44
CA ILE A 269 2.92 -13.37 -10.54
C ILE A 269 3.66 -13.34 -9.21
N GLN A 270 3.57 -12.25 -8.44
CA GLN A 270 4.15 -12.17 -7.10
C GLN A 270 3.60 -13.25 -6.16
N LEU A 271 2.27 -13.45 -6.17
CA LEU A 271 1.58 -14.46 -5.39
C LEU A 271 2.07 -15.88 -5.73
N ARG A 272 2.10 -16.22 -7.02
CA ARG A 272 2.59 -17.51 -7.53
C ARG A 272 4.08 -17.73 -7.21
N THR A 273 4.88 -16.68 -7.32
CA THR A 273 6.31 -16.71 -6.99
C THR A 273 6.56 -16.97 -5.50
N ALA A 274 5.76 -16.35 -4.62
CA ALA A 274 5.85 -16.58 -3.18
C ALA A 274 5.47 -18.02 -2.81
N LEU A 275 4.43 -18.59 -3.43
CA LEU A 275 4.05 -19.99 -3.27
C LEU A 275 5.18 -20.94 -3.69
N TYR A 276 5.75 -20.73 -4.88
CA TYR A 276 6.90 -21.51 -5.35
C TYR A 276 8.07 -21.47 -4.34
N ALA A 277 8.44 -20.27 -3.87
CA ALA A 277 9.51 -20.11 -2.89
C ALA A 277 9.19 -20.83 -1.56
N ALA A 278 7.97 -20.72 -1.06
CA ALA A 278 7.54 -21.42 0.16
C ALA A 278 7.59 -22.95 0.00
N TYR A 279 7.23 -23.49 -1.17
CA TYR A 279 7.35 -24.92 -1.45
C TYR A 279 8.80 -25.40 -1.52
N LEU A 280 9.72 -24.59 -2.04
CA LEU A 280 11.14 -24.90 -1.96
C LEU A 280 11.65 -24.94 -0.51
N HIS A 281 11.23 -24.00 0.34
CA HIS A 281 11.61 -23.98 1.77
C HIS A 281 11.04 -25.17 2.54
N THR A 282 9.83 -25.62 2.20
CA THR A 282 9.17 -26.76 2.87
C THR A 282 9.52 -28.12 2.27
N GLY A 283 10.30 -28.15 1.18
CA GLY A 283 10.69 -29.39 0.49
C GLY A 283 9.57 -30.05 -0.33
N ASN A 284 8.45 -29.35 -0.55
CA ASN A 284 7.30 -29.83 -1.32
C ASN A 284 7.53 -29.68 -2.83
N LEU A 285 8.49 -30.44 -3.37
CA LEU A 285 9.00 -30.25 -4.73
C LEU A 285 7.94 -30.44 -5.83
N ASP A 286 7.00 -31.37 -5.69
CA ASP A 286 5.94 -31.59 -6.69
C ASP A 286 5.07 -30.33 -6.88
N LEU A 287 4.75 -29.67 -5.77
CA LEU A 287 3.97 -28.44 -5.76
C LEU A 287 4.80 -27.25 -6.26
N ALA A 288 6.10 -27.21 -5.93
CA ALA A 288 7.02 -26.24 -6.51
C ALA A 288 7.09 -26.41 -8.04
N TYR A 289 7.17 -27.63 -8.57
CA TYR A 289 7.18 -27.86 -10.02
C TYR A 289 5.88 -27.42 -10.68
N ALA A 290 4.73 -27.68 -10.07
CA ALA A 290 3.43 -27.22 -10.58
C ALA A 290 3.36 -25.68 -10.67
N GLU A 291 3.77 -24.96 -9.62
CA GLU A 291 3.81 -23.48 -9.65
C GLU A 291 4.83 -22.96 -10.67
N ARG A 292 5.96 -23.64 -10.84
CA ARG A 292 6.95 -23.30 -11.87
C ARG A 292 6.37 -23.41 -13.28
N GLU A 293 5.66 -24.48 -13.59
CA GLU A 293 5.04 -24.64 -14.92
C GLU A 293 4.07 -23.51 -15.22
N ILE A 294 3.28 -23.09 -14.24
CA ILE A 294 2.36 -21.94 -14.36
C ILE A 294 3.13 -20.64 -14.57
N LEU A 295 4.18 -20.37 -13.79
CA LEU A 295 5.03 -19.19 -13.93
C LEU A 295 5.72 -19.11 -15.31
N VAL A 296 6.20 -20.24 -15.83
CA VAL A 296 6.82 -20.31 -17.15
C VAL A 296 5.79 -20.05 -18.25
N ALA A 297 4.62 -20.69 -18.19
CA ALA A 297 3.60 -20.59 -19.22
C ALA A 297 2.89 -19.23 -19.21
N ARG A 298 2.34 -18.83 -18.06
CA ARG A 298 1.53 -17.60 -17.93
C ARG A 298 2.38 -16.38 -17.65
N GLY A 299 3.48 -16.53 -16.92
CA GLY A 299 4.36 -15.43 -16.53
C GLY A 299 5.43 -15.07 -17.56
N HIS A 300 5.38 -15.58 -18.79
CA HIS A 300 6.39 -15.36 -19.82
C HIS A 300 6.89 -13.89 -19.89
N GLU A 301 5.96 -12.94 -20.01
CA GLU A 301 6.25 -11.50 -20.11
C GLU A 301 6.78 -10.88 -18.80
N TYR A 302 6.63 -11.57 -17.67
CA TYR A 302 6.99 -11.12 -16.32
C TYR A 302 8.23 -11.84 -15.78
N ARG A 303 8.97 -12.53 -16.66
CA ARG A 303 10.20 -13.26 -16.34
C ARG A 303 11.16 -12.49 -15.43
N GLY A 304 11.48 -11.25 -15.81
CA GLY A 304 12.42 -10.43 -15.04
C GLY A 304 11.95 -10.17 -13.61
N ASP A 305 10.63 -10.01 -13.41
CA ASP A 305 10.05 -9.74 -12.10
C ASP A 305 10.17 -10.95 -11.18
N TYR A 306 9.69 -12.13 -11.58
CA TYR A 306 9.74 -13.27 -10.68
C TYR A 306 11.15 -13.85 -10.52
N GLU A 307 12.04 -13.78 -11.53
CA GLU A 307 13.45 -14.15 -11.32
C GLU A 307 14.13 -13.27 -10.26
N ARG A 308 13.85 -11.96 -10.25
CA ARG A 308 14.36 -11.06 -9.23
C ARG A 308 13.85 -11.43 -7.84
N LEU A 309 12.54 -11.67 -7.71
CA LEU A 309 11.93 -12.05 -6.44
C LEU A 309 12.45 -13.41 -5.93
N LEU A 310 12.70 -14.38 -6.80
CA LEU A 310 13.25 -15.68 -6.40
C LEU A 310 14.70 -15.59 -5.91
N LYS A 311 15.51 -14.68 -6.46
CA LYS A 311 16.85 -14.40 -5.92
C LYS A 311 16.77 -13.86 -4.48
N GLU A 312 15.71 -13.11 -4.17
CA GLU A 312 15.46 -12.56 -2.84
C GLU A 312 14.86 -13.59 -1.87
N TRP A 313 13.93 -14.43 -2.33
CA TRP A 313 13.07 -15.24 -1.46
C TRP A 313 13.43 -16.73 -1.36
N ALA A 314 14.13 -17.31 -2.35
CA ALA A 314 14.44 -18.74 -2.36
C ALA A 314 15.55 -19.13 -1.34
N PRO A 315 15.54 -20.35 -0.78
CA PRO A 315 16.49 -20.78 0.25
C PRO A 315 17.96 -20.68 -0.18
N ARG A 316 18.86 -20.35 0.77
CA ARG A 316 20.32 -20.33 0.57
C ARG A 316 20.88 -21.72 0.24
N GLY A 317 21.16 -21.99 -1.03
CA GLY A 317 21.67 -23.30 -1.50
C GLY A 317 20.73 -24.06 -2.46
N SER A 318 19.55 -23.52 -2.76
CA SER A 318 18.77 -24.00 -3.93
C SER A 318 19.65 -23.96 -5.18
N LYS A 319 19.56 -24.99 -6.02
CA LYS A 319 20.47 -25.16 -7.16
C LYS A 319 20.35 -23.93 -8.06
N ALA A 320 21.42 -23.57 -8.77
CA ALA A 320 21.40 -22.40 -9.65
C ALA A 320 20.17 -22.41 -10.59
N HIS A 321 19.79 -23.57 -11.15
CA HIS A 321 18.59 -23.73 -11.99
C HIS A 321 17.23 -23.61 -11.27
N GLU A 322 17.18 -23.71 -9.93
CA GLU A 322 15.98 -23.48 -9.12
C GLU A 322 15.80 -21.98 -8.79
N ARG A 323 16.91 -21.22 -8.78
CA ARG A 323 16.97 -19.76 -8.48
C ARG A 323 16.91 -18.89 -9.72
N THR A 324 17.62 -19.26 -10.78
CA THR A 324 17.28 -18.87 -12.15
C THR A 324 16.26 -19.87 -12.63
N ALA A 325 15.00 -19.71 -12.24
CA ALA A 325 13.93 -20.69 -12.44
C ALA A 325 13.62 -21.05 -13.92
N LEU A 326 14.40 -20.53 -14.88
CA LEU A 326 14.01 -20.34 -16.28
C LEU A 326 15.14 -20.58 -17.30
N CYS A 327 16.09 -21.48 -17.04
CA CYS A 327 16.82 -22.01 -18.19
C CYS A 327 15.81 -22.78 -19.06
N ILE A 328 15.34 -22.10 -20.12
CA ILE A 328 14.63 -22.68 -21.24
C ILE A 328 15.53 -23.82 -21.77
N VAL A 329 14.93 -24.98 -22.00
CA VAL A 329 15.58 -26.14 -22.63
C VAL A 329 16.14 -25.74 -23.99
#